data_AF-A0A2A2GHF6-F1
#
_entry.id   AF-A0A2A2GHF6-F1
#
_cell.length_a   1.000
_cell.length_b   1.000
_cell.length_c   1.000
_cell.angle_alpha   90.00
_cell.angle_beta   90.00
_cell.angle_gamma   90.00
#
_symmetry.space_group_name_H-M   'P 1'
#
loop_
_entity.id
_entity.type
_entity.pdbx_description
1 polymer ?
#
loop_
_entity_poly.entity_id
_entity_poly.type
_entity_poly.pdbx_seq_one_letter_code
_entity_poly.pdbx_strand_id
1 'polypeptide(L)'
;MTSRHLTPDFAVAPQIEPEDFDALAQAGFTTVIDNRPDAEVEPTYRSDMMAERAARAGLSYHYLPIVPGQLGPDQVARFREILDSSTGPVLAYCRSGTRSATAWALGQAGDRPADEILTAGRNAGYDLSHLAPMLRG
;
A
#
# COMPACT_ATOMS: atom_id res chain seq x y z
N MET A 1 14.43 5.39 4.19
CA MET A 1 13.16 5.13 3.48
C MET A 1 12.41 6.43 3.18
N THR A 2 11.73 6.52 2.02
CA THR A 2 10.92 7.70 1.62
C THR A 2 9.48 7.26 1.39
N SER A 3 8.63 7.33 2.42
CA SER A 3 7.19 7.15 2.29
C SER A 3 6.50 8.43 1.84
N ARG A 4 5.34 8.30 1.22
CA ARG A 4 4.48 9.41 0.79
C ARG A 4 3.08 9.16 1.31
N HIS A 5 2.60 10.06 2.16
CA HIS A 5 1.27 9.97 2.75
C HIS A 5 0.22 10.41 1.74
N LEU A 6 -0.76 9.54 1.45
CA LEU A 6 -1.97 9.92 0.72
C LEU A 6 -3.00 10.48 1.70
N THR A 7 -3.01 9.95 2.92
CA THR A 7 -3.82 10.42 4.05
C THR A 7 -2.98 10.33 5.35
N PRO A 8 -3.44 10.92 6.47
CA PRO A 8 -2.73 10.78 7.75
C PRO A 8 -2.55 9.32 8.21
N ASP A 9 -3.49 8.45 7.84
CA ASP A 9 -3.58 7.03 8.22
C ASP A 9 -3.06 6.07 7.14
N PHE A 10 -2.74 6.54 5.94
CA PHE A 10 -2.25 5.69 4.86
C PHE A 10 -1.10 6.34 4.08
N ALA A 11 0.00 5.61 3.99
CA ALA A 11 1.17 5.99 3.20
C ALA A 11 1.55 4.89 2.21
N VAL A 12 2.22 5.31 1.12
CA VAL A 12 2.82 4.39 0.17
C VAL A 12 4.31 4.63 0.02
N ALA A 13 5.03 3.61 -0.43
CA ALA A 13 6.46 3.69 -0.67
C ALA A 13 6.92 2.91 -1.90
N PRO A 14 8.07 3.26 -2.49
CA PRO A 14 8.84 2.32 -3.32
C PRO A 14 9.30 1.12 -2.47
N GLN A 15 10.11 0.24 -3.07
CA GLN A 15 10.67 -0.90 -2.35
C GLN A 15 11.30 -0.44 -1.03
N ILE A 16 10.90 -1.10 0.07
CA ILE A 16 11.50 -0.91 1.39
C ILE A 16 12.57 -1.96 1.64
N GLU A 17 13.51 -1.64 2.52
CA GLU A 17 14.57 -2.55 2.93
C GLU A 17 14.13 -3.41 4.14
N PRO A 18 14.64 -4.64 4.30
CA PRO A 18 14.39 -5.47 5.49
C PRO A 18 14.71 -4.79 6.82
N GLU A 19 15.63 -3.82 6.82
CA GLU A 19 16.04 -3.05 8.00
C GLU A 19 15.11 -1.87 8.31
N ASP A 20 14.22 -1.48 7.39
CA ASP A 20 13.33 -0.33 7.59
C ASP A 20 12.20 -0.61 8.60
N PHE A 21 11.87 -1.87 8.88
CA PHE A 21 10.71 -2.24 9.71
C PHE A 21 10.72 -1.66 11.13
N ASP A 22 11.90 -1.58 11.78
CA ASP A 22 12.01 -0.97 13.11
C ASP A 22 11.70 0.54 13.05
N ALA A 23 12.15 1.22 11.99
CA ALA A 23 11.86 2.63 11.77
C ALA A 23 10.38 2.86 11.44
N LEU A 24 9.74 1.92 10.73
CA LEU A 24 8.30 1.96 10.46
C LEU A 24 7.46 1.85 11.72
N ALA A 25 7.80 0.92 12.61
CA ALA A 25 7.15 0.79 13.90
C ALA A 25 7.34 2.06 14.77
N GLN A 26 8.55 2.62 14.80
CA GLN A 26 8.83 3.88 15.51
C GLN A 26 8.08 5.08 14.93
N ALA A 27 7.83 5.09 13.62
CA ALA A 27 7.00 6.10 12.94
C ALA A 27 5.50 5.93 13.22
N GLY A 28 5.11 4.89 13.97
CA GLY A 28 3.73 4.64 14.38
C GLY A 28 2.90 3.83 13.39
N PHE A 29 3.50 3.29 12.33
CA PHE A 29 2.80 2.31 11.49
C PHE A 29 2.48 1.06 12.30
N THR A 30 1.35 0.43 11.98
CA THR A 30 0.91 -0.82 12.63
C THR A 30 0.80 -1.98 11.65
N THR A 31 0.58 -1.66 10.37
CA THR A 31 0.39 -2.63 9.28
C THR A 31 1.24 -2.26 8.08
N VAL A 32 1.88 -3.26 7.48
CA VAL A 32 2.58 -3.17 6.20
C VAL A 32 1.91 -4.08 5.17
N ILE A 33 1.64 -3.55 3.98
CA ILE A 33 1.09 -4.30 2.83
C ILE A 33 2.13 -4.35 1.72
N ASP A 34 2.50 -5.56 1.29
CA ASP A 34 3.37 -5.77 0.14
C ASP A 34 2.53 -6.05 -1.11
N ASN A 35 2.58 -5.13 -2.07
CA ASN A 35 1.91 -5.26 -3.36
C ASN A 35 2.87 -5.64 -4.50
N ARG A 36 4.10 -6.07 -4.19
CA ARG A 36 5.08 -6.54 -5.17
C ARG A 36 5.16 -8.08 -5.15
N PRO A 37 4.91 -8.75 -6.29
CA PRO A 37 5.08 -10.20 -6.38
C PRO A 37 6.52 -10.65 -6.09
N ASP A 38 6.67 -11.74 -5.34
CA ASP A 38 7.97 -12.38 -5.04
C ASP A 38 8.77 -12.76 -6.29
N ALA A 39 8.08 -13.02 -7.40
CA ALA A 39 8.70 -13.30 -8.69
C ALA A 39 9.47 -12.09 -9.27
N GLU A 40 9.24 -10.87 -8.77
CA GLU A 40 9.92 -9.64 -9.21
C GLU A 40 11.14 -9.26 -8.33
N VAL A 41 11.49 -10.07 -7.33
CA VAL A 41 12.50 -9.71 -6.33
C VAL A 41 13.46 -10.85 -5.97
N GLU A 42 14.63 -10.45 -5.50
CA GLU A 42 15.63 -11.35 -4.92
C GLU A 42 15.15 -11.93 -3.58
N PRO A 43 15.69 -13.09 -3.14
CA PRO A 43 15.24 -13.78 -1.93
C PRO A 43 15.17 -12.90 -0.67
N THR A 44 16.06 -11.92 -0.53
CA THR A 44 16.10 -11.02 0.63
C THR A 44 14.88 -10.11 0.77
N TYR A 45 14.16 -9.87 -0.33
CA TYR A 45 12.96 -9.02 -0.38
C TYR A 45 11.67 -9.82 -0.53
N ARG A 46 11.76 -11.15 -0.55
CA ARG A 46 10.56 -11.99 -0.65
C ARG A 46 9.69 -11.86 0.58
N SER A 47 8.41 -12.08 0.37
CA SER A 47 7.36 -11.86 1.34
C SER A 47 7.55 -12.64 2.64
N ASP A 48 8.14 -13.84 2.58
CA ASP A 48 8.51 -14.64 3.75
C ASP A 48 9.57 -13.94 4.61
N MET A 49 10.66 -13.48 4.00
CA MET A 49 11.72 -12.74 4.69
C MET A 49 11.20 -11.40 5.25
N MET A 50 10.39 -10.68 4.48
CA MET A 50 9.82 -9.40 4.89
C MET A 50 8.80 -9.58 6.04
N ALA A 51 7.99 -10.63 6.01
CA ALA A 51 7.05 -10.96 7.08
C ALA A 51 7.77 -11.26 8.40
N GLU A 52 8.88 -11.99 8.36
CA GLU A 52 9.69 -12.24 9.57
C GLU A 52 10.23 -10.95 10.19
N ARG A 53 10.66 -9.99 9.36
CA ARG A 53 11.16 -8.68 9.83
C ARG A 53 10.03 -7.85 10.44
N ALA A 54 8.88 -7.80 9.77
CA ALA A 54 7.70 -7.12 10.29
C ALA A 54 7.27 -7.69 11.65
N ALA A 55 7.21 -9.01 11.77
CA ALA A 55 6.83 -9.68 13.02
C ALA A 55 7.80 -9.34 14.17
N ARG A 56 9.11 -9.28 13.90
CA ARG A 56 10.12 -8.86 14.90
C ARG A 56 9.96 -7.42 15.34
N ALA A 57 9.53 -6.54 14.44
CA ALA A 57 9.23 -5.13 14.71
C ALA A 57 7.83 -4.91 15.34
N GLY A 58 7.02 -5.97 15.52
CA GLY A 58 5.66 -5.88 16.05
C GLY A 58 4.63 -5.32 15.06
N LEU A 59 4.91 -5.41 13.76
CA LEU A 59 4.04 -4.95 12.68
C LEU A 59 3.24 -6.11 12.08
N SER A 60 1.97 -5.88 11.81
CA SER A 60 1.17 -6.79 10.97
C SER A 60 1.65 -6.70 9.52
N TYR A 61 1.89 -7.83 8.87
CA TYR A 61 2.35 -7.87 7.49
C TYR A 61 1.38 -8.65 6.60
N HIS A 62 1.01 -8.04 5.47
CA HIS A 62 0.11 -8.64 4.50
C HIS A 62 0.76 -8.70 3.13
N TYR A 63 1.03 -9.90 2.65
CA TYR A 63 1.42 -10.12 1.26
C TYR A 63 0.18 -10.14 0.36
N LEU A 64 0.05 -9.11 -0.46
CA LEU A 64 -1.09 -8.90 -1.35
C LEU A 64 -0.60 -8.46 -2.74
N PRO A 65 0.08 -9.35 -3.48
CA PRO A 65 0.81 -8.99 -4.68
C PRO A 65 -0.12 -8.52 -5.79
N ILE A 66 0.21 -7.38 -6.40
CA ILE A 66 -0.54 -6.84 -7.55
C ILE A 66 0.28 -7.05 -8.82
N VAL A 67 -0.17 -7.99 -9.64
CA VAL A 67 0.35 -8.24 -10.99
C VAL A 67 -0.38 -7.31 -11.97
N PRO A 68 0.30 -6.77 -13.00
CA PRO A 68 -0.36 -5.99 -14.04
C PRO A 68 -1.59 -6.70 -14.62
N GLY A 69 -2.73 -6.00 -14.66
CA GLY A 69 -4.00 -6.53 -15.15
C GLY A 69 -4.80 -7.37 -14.15
N GLN A 70 -4.29 -7.62 -12.94
CA GLN A 70 -4.98 -8.44 -11.92
C GLN A 70 -5.60 -7.63 -10.77
N LEU A 71 -5.54 -6.30 -10.81
CA LEU A 71 -6.21 -5.45 -9.82
C LEU A 71 -7.71 -5.37 -10.12
N GLY A 72 -8.43 -6.44 -9.77
CA GLY A 72 -9.89 -6.55 -9.89
C GLY A 72 -10.62 -6.28 -8.58
N PRO A 73 -11.97 -6.35 -8.58
CA PRO A 73 -12.81 -6.05 -7.42
C PRO A 73 -12.44 -6.83 -6.15
N ASP A 74 -12.19 -8.13 -6.26
CA ASP A 74 -11.82 -8.96 -5.11
C ASP A 74 -10.49 -8.54 -4.49
N GLN A 75 -9.54 -8.11 -5.33
CA GLN A 75 -8.22 -7.69 -4.89
C GLN A 75 -8.29 -6.34 -4.16
N VAL A 76 -9.15 -5.44 -4.65
CA VAL A 76 -9.46 -4.15 -4.02
C VAL A 76 -10.23 -4.36 -2.71
N ALA A 77 -11.20 -5.26 -2.67
CA ALA A 77 -11.95 -5.60 -1.47
C ALA A 77 -11.03 -6.13 -0.36
N ARG A 78 -10.14 -7.08 -0.68
CA ARG A 78 -9.14 -7.57 0.29
C ARG A 78 -8.19 -6.47 0.76
N PHE A 79 -7.76 -5.59 -0.13
CA PHE A 79 -6.92 -4.45 0.25
C PHE A 79 -7.65 -3.56 1.26
N ARG A 80 -8.93 -3.25 1.00
CA ARG A 80 -9.79 -2.47 1.88
C ARG A 80 -10.02 -3.15 3.23
N GLU A 81 -10.31 -4.45 3.24
CA GLU A 81 -10.47 -5.21 4.49
C GLU A 81 -9.24 -5.11 5.40
N ILE A 82 -8.03 -5.09 4.83
CA ILE A 82 -6.79 -4.88 5.60
C ILE A 82 -6.72 -3.46 6.17
N LEU A 83 -7.12 -2.44 5.40
CA LEU A 83 -7.17 -1.06 5.90
C LEU A 83 -8.17 -0.93 7.06
N ASP A 84 -9.39 -1.45 6.86
CA ASP A 84 -10.49 -1.34 7.83
C ASP A 84 -10.22 -2.15 9.12
N SER A 85 -9.42 -3.20 9.04
CA SER A 85 -9.00 -4.02 10.20
C SER A 85 -7.72 -3.54 10.87
N SER A 86 -6.99 -2.59 10.27
CA SER A 86 -5.79 -2.04 10.88
C SER A 86 -6.13 -1.21 12.12
N THR A 87 -5.27 -1.30 13.13
CA THR A 87 -5.46 -0.57 14.41
C THR A 87 -4.78 0.79 14.42
N GLY A 88 -4.12 1.15 13.32
CA GLY A 88 -3.41 2.42 13.18
C GLY A 88 -2.95 2.66 11.74
N PRO A 89 -1.97 3.55 11.53
CA PRO A 89 -1.48 3.87 10.20
C PRO A 89 -0.96 2.64 9.44
N VAL A 90 -1.28 2.60 8.14
CA VAL A 90 -0.87 1.55 7.21
C VAL A 90 0.16 2.08 6.22
N LEU A 91 1.22 1.31 6.00
CA LEU A 91 2.13 1.51 4.88
C LEU A 91 1.92 0.43 3.82
N ALA A 92 1.70 0.81 2.57
CA ALA A 92 1.71 -0.14 1.45
C ALA A 92 2.88 0.14 0.49
N TYR A 93 3.61 -0.88 0.07
CA TYR A 93 4.73 -0.70 -0.85
C TYR A 93 4.64 -1.62 -2.06
N CYS A 94 5.36 -1.25 -3.11
CA CYS A 94 5.66 -2.14 -4.21
C CYS A 94 7.03 -1.77 -4.81
N ARG A 95 7.19 -1.79 -6.13
CA ARG A 95 8.42 -1.31 -6.78
C ARG A 95 8.58 0.22 -6.68
N SER A 96 7.54 0.98 -7.01
CA SER A 96 7.54 2.45 -7.06
C SER A 96 6.48 3.10 -6.16
N GLY A 97 5.64 2.31 -5.49
CA GLY A 97 4.45 2.74 -4.75
C GLY A 97 3.20 2.94 -5.61
N THR A 98 3.31 2.92 -6.94
CA THR A 98 2.16 3.19 -7.84
C THR A 98 1.04 2.15 -7.70
N ARG A 99 1.37 0.85 -7.61
CA ARG A 99 0.36 -0.22 -7.45
C ARG A 99 -0.44 -0.04 -6.16
N SER A 100 0.27 0.29 -5.08
CA SER A 100 -0.31 0.55 -3.76
C SER A 100 -1.21 1.78 -3.77
N ALA A 101 -0.78 2.88 -4.42
CA ALA A 101 -1.58 4.08 -4.58
C ALA A 101 -2.86 3.83 -5.42
N THR A 102 -2.74 3.05 -6.50
CA THR A 102 -3.89 2.64 -7.33
C THR A 102 -4.87 1.76 -6.55
N ALA A 103 -4.38 0.76 -5.80
CA ALA A 103 -5.22 -0.12 -5.01
C ALA A 103 -5.98 0.63 -3.91
N TRP A 104 -5.29 1.54 -3.22
CA TRP A 104 -5.93 2.45 -2.26
C TRP A 104 -7.02 3.28 -2.93
N ALA A 105 -6.70 3.96 -4.04
CA ALA A 105 -7.66 4.84 -4.70
C ALA A 105 -8.93 4.11 -5.13
N LEU A 106 -8.80 2.91 -5.71
CA LEU A 106 -9.94 2.07 -6.06
C LEU A 106 -10.70 1.58 -4.83
N GLY A 107 -10.01 1.29 -3.72
CA GLY A 107 -10.64 0.86 -2.47
C GLY A 107 -11.43 1.97 -1.75
N GLN A 108 -11.10 3.24 -2.03
CA GLN A 108 -11.81 4.41 -1.50
C GLN A 108 -12.99 4.85 -2.37
N ALA A 109 -13.17 4.26 -3.56
CA ALA A 109 -14.27 4.60 -4.45
C ALA A 109 -15.61 4.36 -3.73
N GLY A 110 -16.49 5.37 -3.75
CA GLY A 110 -17.78 5.33 -3.05
C GLY A 110 -17.77 5.89 -1.62
N ASP A 111 -16.67 5.78 -0.87
CA ASP A 111 -16.57 6.37 0.48
C ASP A 111 -16.00 7.79 0.46
N ARG A 112 -15.14 8.09 -0.51
CA ARG A 112 -14.54 9.41 -0.69
C ARG A 112 -14.88 9.98 -2.05
N PRO A 113 -15.09 11.30 -2.18
CA PRO A 113 -15.26 11.93 -3.48
C PRO A 113 -14.05 11.66 -4.38
N ALA A 114 -14.31 11.31 -5.64
CA ALA A 114 -13.25 11.00 -6.62
C ALA A 114 -12.17 12.09 -6.70
N ASP A 115 -12.56 13.36 -6.65
CA ASP A 115 -11.62 14.48 -6.75
C ASP A 115 -10.69 14.58 -5.52
N GLU A 116 -11.14 14.18 -4.33
CA GLU A 116 -10.30 14.09 -3.14
C GLU A 116 -9.27 12.97 -3.26
N ILE A 117 -9.69 11.80 -3.75
CA ILE A 117 -8.81 10.64 -4.00
C ILE A 117 -7.70 11.02 -5.00
N LEU A 118 -8.09 11.65 -6.12
CA LEU A 118 -7.14 12.09 -7.15
C LEU A 118 -6.19 13.17 -6.64
N THR A 119 -6.68 14.07 -5.78
CA THR A 119 -5.86 15.13 -5.16
C THR A 119 -4.87 14.56 -4.15
N ALA A 120 -5.30 13.61 -3.32
CA ALA A 120 -4.42 12.89 -2.39
C ALA A 120 -3.27 12.19 -3.13
N GLY A 121 -3.58 11.46 -4.21
CA GLY A 121 -2.56 10.85 -5.07
C GLY A 121 -1.58 11.87 -5.63
N ARG A 122 -2.08 12.98 -6.21
CA ARG A 122 -1.24 14.04 -6.79
C ARG A 122 -0.33 14.68 -5.75
N ASN A 123 -0.84 14.98 -4.56
CA ASN A 123 -0.07 15.57 -3.46
C ASN A 123 1.04 14.60 -2.97
N ALA A 124 0.76 13.30 -3.00
CA ALA A 124 1.74 12.25 -2.75
C ALA A 124 2.63 11.95 -3.98
N GLY A 125 2.55 12.72 -5.06
CA GLY A 125 3.37 12.54 -6.26
C GLY A 125 3.04 11.29 -7.10
N TYR A 126 1.78 10.84 -7.06
CA TYR A 126 1.25 9.76 -7.90
C TYR A 126 0.13 10.30 -8.80
N ASP A 127 0.32 10.20 -10.12
CA ASP A 127 -0.74 10.54 -11.07
C ASP A 127 -1.74 9.38 -11.21
N LEU A 128 -2.92 9.58 -10.64
CA LEU A 128 -4.03 8.64 -10.66
C LEU A 128 -5.16 9.09 -11.59
N SER A 129 -4.95 10.11 -12.42
CA SER A 129 -5.97 10.70 -13.30
C SER A 129 -6.68 9.68 -14.20
N HIS A 130 -5.96 8.64 -14.65
CA HIS A 130 -6.51 7.54 -15.43
C HIS A 130 -7.62 6.74 -14.71
N LEU A 131 -7.71 6.83 -13.39
CA LEU A 131 -8.76 6.17 -12.59
C LEU A 131 -10.06 6.97 -12.50
N ALA A 132 -10.07 8.25 -12.92
CA ALA A 132 -11.24 9.12 -12.75
C ALA A 132 -12.57 8.53 -13.24
N PRO A 133 -12.65 7.81 -14.38
CA PRO A 133 -13.89 7.17 -14.81
C PRO A 133 -14.38 6.08 -13.85
N MET A 134 -13.45 5.34 -13.23
CA MET A 134 -13.76 4.27 -12.28
C MET A 134 -14.15 4.80 -10.90
N LEU A 135 -13.59 5.95 -10.51
CA LEU A 135 -13.85 6.57 -9.20
C LEU A 135 -15.18 7.37 -9.15
N ARG A 136 -15.68 7.79 -10.32
CA ARG A 136 -16.89 8.63 -10.45
C ARG A 136 -18.15 7.85 -10.83
N GLY A 137 -17.99 6.58 -11.22
CA GLY A 137 -19.10 5.67 -11.53
C GLY A 137 -19.65 5.08 -10.25
#